data_AF-A0A3A9JBL2-F1
#
_entry.id   AF-A0A3A9JBL2-F1
#
_cell.length_a   1.000
_cell.length_b   1.000
_cell.length_c   1.000
_cell.angle_alpha   90.00
_cell.angle_beta   90.00
_cell.angle_gamma   90.00
#
_symmetry.space_group_name_H-M   'P 1'
#
loop_
_entity.id
_entity.type
_entity.pdbx_description
1 polymer ?
#
loop_
_entity_poly.entity_id
_entity_poly.type
_entity_poly.pdbx_seq_one_letter_code
_entity_poly.pdbx_strand_id
1 'polypeptide(L)' 'IGLQQARCGGVALLPLWPRAGQPARRVLVQGRKHSRQPDWLHPGLVLHDEGGWTAGAQAVLRDAAPLPLR' A
#
# COMPACT_ATOMS: atom_id res chain seq x y z
N ILE A 1 -5.50 14.72 2.51
CA ILE A 1 -6.10 16.03 2.17
C ILE A 1 -7.18 15.92 1.06
N GLY A 2 -7.14 14.97 0.10
CA GLY A 2 -8.29 14.71 -0.79
C GLY A 2 -9.40 13.81 -0.23
N LEU A 3 -9.04 12.70 0.43
CA LEU A 3 -10.04 11.71 0.91
C LEU A 3 -10.92 12.22 2.06
N GLN A 4 -10.34 12.99 2.99
CA GLN A 4 -11.09 13.59 4.09
C GLN A 4 -12.16 14.57 3.56
N GLN A 5 -11.85 15.36 2.53
CA GLN A 5 -12.82 16.24 1.86
C GLN A 5 -13.94 15.43 1.15
N ALA A 6 -13.60 14.27 0.58
CA ALA A 6 -14.54 13.33 -0.01
C ALA A 6 -15.33 12.50 1.03
N ARG A 7 -15.20 12.80 2.33
CA ARG A 7 -15.78 12.05 3.45
C ARG A 7 -15.36 10.57 3.48
N CYS A 8 -14.16 10.27 3.03
CA CYS A 8 -13.54 8.95 3.16
C CYS A 8 -12.53 8.97 4.31
N GLY A 9 -12.87 8.27 5.41
CA GLY A 9 -12.00 8.09 6.57
C GLY A 9 -11.41 6.68 6.65
N GLY A 10 -10.69 6.38 7.72
CA GLY A 10 -9.94 5.12 7.86
C GLY A 10 -8.92 4.98 6.73
N VAL A 11 -8.16 6.04 6.45
CA VAL A 11 -7.27 6.09 5.30
C VAL A 11 -6.09 5.16 5.52
N ALA A 12 -5.90 4.19 4.63
CA ALA A 12 -4.73 3.32 4.61
C ALA A 12 -3.72 3.82 3.57
N LEU A 13 -2.48 3.99 4.00
CA LEU A 13 -1.33 4.32 3.15
C LEU A 13 -0.43 3.08 3.04
N LEU A 14 -0.27 2.55 1.83
CA LEU A 14 0.64 1.44 1.53
C LEU A 14 1.78 1.94 0.63
N PRO A 15 2.97 2.20 1.19
CA PRO A 15 4.14 2.55 0.39
C PRO A 15 4.60 1.38 -0.49
N LEU A 16 5.06 1.67 -1.70
CA LEU A 16 5.71 0.71 -2.61
C LEU A 16 7.17 1.11 -2.80
N TRP A 17 8.08 0.27 -2.30
CA TRP A 17 9.52 0.50 -2.44
C TRP A 17 10.07 -0.21 -3.67
N PRO A 18 10.90 0.46 -4.48
CA PRO A 18 11.58 -0.21 -5.57
C PRO A 18 12.45 -1.36 -5.04
N ARG A 19 13.21 -1.13 -3.95
CA ARG A 19 14.05 -2.10 -3.24
C ARG A 19 14.11 -1.75 -1.75
N ALA A 20 14.53 -2.68 -0.90
CA ALA A 20 14.70 -2.45 0.53
C ALA A 20 15.68 -1.29 0.82
N GLY A 21 15.38 -0.48 1.84
CA GLY A 21 16.19 0.68 2.23
C GLY A 21 16.09 1.90 1.31
N GLN A 22 15.40 1.81 0.18
CA GLN A 22 15.20 2.96 -0.71
C GLN A 22 13.91 3.71 -0.36
N PRO A 23 13.82 5.01 -0.69
CA PRO A 23 12.56 5.75 -0.56
C PRO A 23 11.44 5.13 -1.41
N ALA A 24 10.21 5.17 -0.91
CA ALA A 24 9.05 4.73 -1.68
C ALA A 24 8.86 5.64 -2.91
N ARG A 25 8.58 5.03 -4.07
CA ARG A 25 8.32 5.77 -5.32
C ARG A 25 6.84 6.03 -5.56
N ARG A 26 5.98 5.18 -4.98
CA ARG A 26 4.52 5.29 -5.05
C ARG A 26 3.93 4.94 -3.70
N VAL A 27 2.75 5.47 -3.42
CA VAL A 27 1.94 5.12 -2.25
C VAL A 27 0.54 4.83 -2.76
N LEU A 28 0.01 3.64 -2.45
CA LEU A 28 -1.40 3.35 -2.64
C LEU A 28 -2.17 3.95 -1.46
N VAL A 29 -3.28 4.60 -1.78
CA VAL A 29 -4.13 5.26 -0.79
C VAL A 29 -5.53 4.67 -0.90
N GLN A 30 -6.03 4.09 0.18
CA GLN A 30 -7.40 3.60 0.28
C GLN A 30 -8.13 4.37 1.37
N GLY A 31 -9.41 4.68 1.16
CA GLY A 31 -10.29 5.20 2.20
C GLY A 31 -11.70 4.68 2.01
N ARG A 32 -12.47 4.63 3.10
CA ARG A 32 -13.86 4.15 3.06
C ARG A 32 -14.83 5.28 3.38
N LYS A 33 -15.84 5.45 2.51
CA LYS A 33 -16.86 6.50 2.64
C LYS A 33 -17.54 6.40 4.01
N HIS A 34 -17.63 7.54 4.69
CA HIS A 34 -18.18 7.71 6.04
C HIS A 34 -17.52 6.89 7.15
N SER A 35 -16.35 6.28 6.89
CA SER A 35 -15.60 5.60 7.95
C SER A 35 -15.11 6.58 8.99
N ARG A 36 -15.20 6.18 10.26
CA ARG A 36 -14.69 6.91 11.43
C ARG A 36 -13.47 6.22 12.07
N GLN A 37 -12.92 5.23 11.38
CA GLN A 37 -11.72 4.54 11.84
C GLN A 37 -10.49 5.46 11.74
N PRO A 38 -9.44 5.24 12.57
CA PRO A 38 -8.19 5.99 12.46
C PRO A 38 -7.50 5.73 11.12
N ASP A 39 -6.66 6.67 10.71
CA ASP A 39 -5.80 6.49 9.54
C ASP A 39 -4.59 5.58 9.88
N TRP A 40 -4.02 4.92 8.88
CA TRP A 40 -2.95 3.95 9.06
C TRP A 40 -1.85 4.07 8.01
N LEU A 41 -0.61 4.05 8.48
CA LEU A 41 0.57 3.85 7.68
C LEU A 41 0.99 2.38 7.76
N HIS A 42 0.98 1.68 6.63
CA HIS A 42 1.39 0.28 6.58
C HIS A 42 2.91 0.12 6.39
N PRO A 43 3.46 -1.04 6.79
CA PRO A 43 4.82 -1.44 6.48
C PRO A 43 5.07 -1.75 4.99
N GLY A 44 4.15 -1.39 4.08
CA GLY A 44 4.28 -1.36 2.61
C GLY A 44 4.71 -2.67 1.92
N LEU A 45 5.15 -2.57 0.66
CA LEU A 45 5.63 -3.69 -0.15
C LEU A 45 6.92 -3.36 -0.90
N VAL A 46 7.98 -4.16 -0.68
CA VAL A 46 9.22 -4.08 -1.47
C VAL A 46 8.99 -4.83 -2.77
N LEU A 47 9.17 -4.15 -3.90
CA LEU A 47 8.87 -4.69 -5.22
C LEU A 47 9.96 -5.62 -5.72
N HIS A 48 11.23 -5.23 -5.56
CA HIS A 48 12.35 -5.99 -6.11
C HIS A 48 13.45 -6.33 -5.12
N ASP A 49 14.02 -7.53 -5.30
CA ASP A 49 15.26 -8.02 -4.69
C ASP A 49 16.27 -8.41 -5.79
N GLU A 50 17.33 -9.14 -5.43
CA GLU A 50 18.36 -9.59 -6.38
C GLU A 50 17.80 -10.50 -7.48
N GLY A 51 16.75 -11.28 -7.19
CA GLY A 51 16.13 -12.25 -8.10
C GLY A 51 15.03 -11.69 -8.99
N GLY A 52 14.69 -10.41 -8.87
CA GLY A 52 13.62 -9.78 -9.63
C GLY A 52 12.49 -9.32 -8.74
N TRP A 53 11.26 -9.81 -8.96
CA TRP A 53 10.12 -9.50 -8.07
C TRP A 53 10.27 -10.27 -6.76
N THR A 54 10.05 -9.59 -5.62
CA THR A 54 9.98 -10.28 -4.32
C THR A 54 8.80 -11.24 -4.27
N ALA A 55 8.83 -12.21 -3.37
CA ALA A 55 7.72 -13.14 -3.16
C ALA A 55 6.39 -12.41 -2.87
N GLY A 56 6.42 -11.34 -2.07
CA GLY A 56 5.23 -10.54 -1.79
C GLY A 56 4.70 -9.81 -3.02
N ALA A 57 5.58 -9.31 -3.89
CA ALA A 57 5.18 -8.64 -5.13
C ALA A 57 4.66 -9.63 -6.18
N GLN A 58 5.28 -10.80 -6.29
CA GLN A 58 4.83 -11.89 -7.15
C GLN A 58 3.41 -12.32 -6.77
N ALA A 59 3.17 -12.54 -5.47
CA ALA A 59 1.86 -12.96 -4.97
C ALA A 59 0.74 -12.00 -5.43
N VAL A 60 0.96 -10.69 -5.34
CA VAL A 60 -0.02 -9.69 -5.75
C VAL A 60 -0.14 -9.57 -7.27
N LEU A 61 0.98 -9.45 -7.98
CA LEU A 61 1.00 -9.09 -9.40
C LEU A 61 0.73 -10.28 -10.34
N ARG A 62 0.98 -11.51 -9.88
CA ARG A 62 0.93 -12.73 -10.71
C ARG A 62 -0.03 -13.78 -10.16
N ASP A 63 -0.09 -13.91 -8.84
CA ASP A 63 -0.90 -14.93 -8.19
C ASP A 63 -2.25 -14.39 -7.66
N ALA A 64 -2.57 -13.13 -7.98
CA ALA A 64 -3.81 -12.45 -7.62
C ALA A 64 -4.11 -12.40 -6.11
N ALA A 65 -3.08 -12.44 -5.27
CA ALA A 65 -3.22 -12.20 -3.85
C ALA A 65 -3.69 -10.75 -3.58
N PRO A 66 -4.46 -10.52 -2.50
CA PRO A 66 -4.86 -9.16 -2.12
C PRO A 66 -3.63 -8.32 -1.74
N LEU A 67 -3.77 -7.00 -1.86
CA LEU A 67 -2.77 -6.07 -1.34
C LEU A 67 -2.64 -6.24 0.19
N PRO A 68 -1.41 -6.10 0.76
CA PRO A 68 -1.17 -6.23 2.19
C PRO A 68 -1.59 -4.97 2.97
N LEU A 69 -2.84 -4.55 2.76
CA LEU A 69 -3.53 -3.47 3.45
C LEU A 69 -4.83 -4.04 4.05
N ARG A 70 -5.42 -3.35 5.03
CA ARG A 70 -6.63 -3.83 5.73
C ARG A 70 -7.88 -3.75 4.86
#